data_AF-C0XGT3-F1
#
_entry.id   AF-C0XGT3-F1
#
_cell.length_a   1.000
_cell.length_b   1.000
_cell.length_c   1.000
_cell.angle_alpha   90.00
_cell.angle_beta   90.00
_cell.angle_gamma   90.00
#
_symmetry.space_group_name_H-M   'P 1'
#
loop_
_entity.id
_entity.type
_entity.pdbx_description
1 polymer ?
#
loop_
_entity_poly.entity_id
_entity_poly.type
_entity_poly.pdbx_seq_one_letter_code
_entity_poly.pdbx_strand_id
1 'polypeptide(L)'
;MANTDNVISALKKYFFSGAEYVIPVGLGDDEIQAMSNYIESQGQEILLVDSEDISKLAPLSYNERTAGFSVPVSDDGENQDVLSSAYVGRVAGLTVGTFDGANLTGLVGVQPQDQLSFQQNQLTPYEQANVNTYYYAQGTPILRDGKTLTGDYIDQFLGLDWIVRHSLKELTAVMTKNDKLSFDANGINVLATALQSVFATAYGQGIIDSDSNGKTTAVITALPRDDMKDVDIKARKYKGLSWKYEPAASIDDGYITGVIDL
;
A
#
# COMPACT_ATOMS: atom_id res chain seq x y z
N MET A 1 -2.31 -22.71 24.30
CA MET A 1 -1.39 -22.19 23.26
C MET A 1 -2.21 -21.20 22.49
N ALA A 2 -1.88 -19.91 22.66
CA ALA A 2 -2.82 -18.81 22.44
C ALA A 2 -3.22 -18.70 20.97
N ASN A 3 -4.46 -18.29 20.68
CA ASN A 3 -5.00 -18.18 19.32
C ASN A 3 -4.10 -17.31 18.41
N THR A 4 -3.46 -16.30 19.02
CA THR A 4 -2.45 -15.43 18.41
C THR A 4 -1.21 -16.17 17.87
N ASP A 5 -0.68 -17.18 18.56
CA ASP A 5 0.47 -17.95 18.07
C ASP A 5 0.13 -18.74 16.80
N ASN A 6 -1.12 -19.21 16.70
CA ASN A 6 -1.59 -19.96 15.55
C ASN A 6 -1.76 -19.06 14.33
N VAL A 7 -2.34 -17.86 14.48
CA VAL A 7 -2.52 -16.93 13.35
C VAL A 7 -1.18 -16.41 12.83
N ILE A 8 -0.24 -16.07 13.71
CA ILE A 8 1.10 -15.63 13.28
C ILE A 8 1.87 -16.75 12.61
N SER A 9 1.72 -17.99 13.09
CA SER A 9 2.31 -19.16 12.43
C SER A 9 1.74 -19.37 11.02
N ALA A 10 0.43 -19.16 10.85
CA ALA A 10 -0.21 -19.22 9.53
C ALA A 10 0.30 -18.11 8.60
N LEU A 11 0.35 -16.85 9.06
CA LEU A 11 0.88 -15.74 8.27
C LEU A 11 2.33 -16.01 7.83
N LYS A 12 3.21 -16.39 8.76
CA LYS A 12 4.61 -16.73 8.45
C LYS A 12 4.75 -17.81 7.37
N LYS A 13 3.86 -18.81 7.39
CA LYS A 13 3.87 -19.90 6.41
C LYS A 13 3.58 -19.40 4.99
N TYR A 14 2.72 -18.39 4.85
CA TYR A 14 2.26 -17.92 3.53
C TYR A 14 2.83 -16.57 3.11
N PHE A 15 3.57 -15.86 3.97
CA PHE A 15 4.09 -14.52 3.72
C PHE A 15 4.83 -14.39 2.38
N PHE A 16 5.72 -15.34 2.06
CA PHE A 16 6.46 -15.32 0.79
C PHE A 16 5.70 -15.90 -0.41
N SER A 17 4.38 -16.13 -0.30
CA SER A 17 3.55 -16.63 -1.41
C SER A 17 3.19 -15.53 -2.41
N GLY A 18 3.53 -14.26 -2.11
CA GLY A 18 3.28 -13.12 -2.98
C GLY A 18 1.91 -12.47 -2.77
N ALA A 19 1.36 -12.53 -1.56
CA ALA A 19 0.19 -11.76 -1.21
C ALA A 19 0.52 -10.25 -1.20
N GLU A 20 -0.49 -9.43 -1.48
CA GLU A 20 -0.41 -7.97 -1.36
C GLU A 20 -1.23 -7.48 -0.16
N TYR A 21 -2.45 -8.02 -0.08
CA TYR A 21 -3.44 -7.68 0.91
C TYR A 21 -3.69 -8.88 1.80
N VAL A 22 -3.83 -8.61 3.08
CA VAL A 22 -4.23 -9.60 4.09
C VAL A 22 -5.54 -9.12 4.70
N ILE A 23 -6.57 -9.96 4.66
CA ILE A 23 -7.89 -9.66 5.24
C ILE A 23 -8.15 -10.69 6.36
N PRO A 24 -8.23 -10.28 7.63
CA PRO A 24 -8.57 -11.16 8.73
C PRO A 24 -10.07 -11.48 8.70
N VAL A 25 -10.43 -12.75 8.78
CA VAL A 25 -11.84 -13.20 8.78
C VAL A 25 -12.09 -14.07 10.01
N GLY A 26 -13.06 -13.68 10.83
CA GLY A 26 -13.48 -14.45 12.03
C GLY A 26 -12.44 -14.49 13.15
N LEU A 27 -11.56 -13.49 13.22
CA LEU A 27 -10.50 -13.37 14.24
C LEU A 27 -10.89 -12.37 15.34
N GLY A 28 -10.38 -12.59 16.55
CA GLY A 28 -10.56 -11.65 17.65
C GLY A 28 -9.62 -10.44 17.58
N ASP A 29 -9.94 -9.38 18.33
CA ASP A 29 -9.21 -8.11 18.33
C ASP A 29 -7.70 -8.29 18.67
N ASP A 30 -7.36 -9.15 19.64
CA ASP A 30 -5.97 -9.47 20.01
C ASP A 30 -5.19 -10.15 18.86
N GLU A 31 -5.88 -10.97 18.05
CA GLU A 31 -5.28 -11.67 16.91
C GLU A 31 -5.02 -10.70 15.76
N ILE A 32 -5.98 -9.83 15.47
CA ILE A 32 -5.84 -8.77 14.46
C ILE A 32 -4.69 -7.83 14.84
N GLN A 33 -4.59 -7.45 16.12
CA GLN A 33 -3.47 -6.62 16.58
C GLN A 33 -2.12 -7.34 16.43
N ALA A 34 -2.04 -8.63 16.74
CA ALA A 34 -0.83 -9.41 16.51
C ALA A 34 -0.46 -9.46 15.02
N MET A 35 -1.44 -9.64 14.11
CA MET A 35 -1.23 -9.63 12.66
C MET A 35 -0.72 -8.28 12.17
N SER A 36 -1.33 -7.19 12.64
CA SER A 36 -0.94 -5.81 12.31
C SER A 36 0.53 -5.57 12.67
N ASN A 37 0.93 -5.93 13.89
CA ASN A 37 2.33 -5.82 14.35
C ASN A 37 3.29 -6.70 13.54
N TYR A 38 2.86 -7.88 13.13
CA TYR A 38 3.68 -8.76 12.33
C TYR A 38 3.91 -8.17 10.92
N ILE A 39 2.85 -7.75 10.23
CA ILE A 39 2.94 -7.14 8.88
C ILE A 39 3.80 -5.88 8.92
N GLU A 40 3.59 -5.02 9.92
CA GLU A 40 4.43 -3.83 10.14
C GLU A 40 5.92 -4.20 10.25
N SER A 41 6.25 -5.21 11.06
CA SER A 41 7.63 -5.65 11.25
C SER A 41 8.29 -6.24 10.00
N GLN A 42 7.50 -6.69 9.02
CA GLN A 42 8.03 -7.17 7.74
C GLN A 42 8.24 -6.03 6.74
N GLY A 43 7.53 -4.92 6.90
CA GLY A 43 7.61 -3.77 6.00
C GLY A 43 7.14 -4.08 4.57
N GLN A 44 6.26 -5.07 4.39
CA GLN A 44 5.60 -5.44 3.13
C GLN A 44 4.20 -5.98 3.44
N GLU A 45 3.34 -6.01 2.42
CA GLU A 45 1.90 -6.32 2.53
C GLU A 45 1.13 -5.21 3.27
N ILE A 46 -0.20 -5.25 3.13
CA ILE A 46 -1.11 -4.33 3.79
C ILE A 46 -2.21 -5.14 4.48
N LEU A 47 -2.41 -4.92 5.77
CA LEU A 47 -3.53 -5.47 6.52
C LEU A 47 -4.77 -4.61 6.30
N LEU A 48 -5.85 -5.20 5.81
CA LEU A 48 -7.14 -4.52 5.67
C LEU A 48 -8.09 -5.07 6.73
N VAL A 49 -8.56 -4.22 7.64
CA VAL A 49 -9.40 -4.62 8.78
C VAL A 49 -10.79 -4.00 8.65
N ASP A 50 -11.81 -4.83 8.52
CA ASP A 50 -13.20 -4.40 8.57
C ASP A 50 -13.72 -4.39 10.01
N SER A 51 -14.40 -3.31 10.40
CA SER A 51 -15.11 -3.22 11.68
C SER A 51 -16.31 -2.28 11.56
N GLU A 52 -17.47 -2.70 12.08
CA GLU A 52 -18.64 -1.84 12.26
C GLU A 52 -18.45 -0.81 13.39
N ASP A 53 -17.60 -1.14 14.36
CA ASP A 53 -17.20 -0.26 15.44
C ASP A 53 -15.81 0.32 15.15
N ILE A 54 -15.78 1.55 14.65
CA ILE A 54 -14.52 2.25 14.32
C ILE A 54 -13.58 2.40 15.53
N SER A 55 -14.11 2.37 16.76
CA SER A 55 -13.28 2.49 17.96
C SER A 55 -12.33 1.30 18.14
N LYS A 56 -12.66 0.14 17.56
CA LYS A 56 -11.80 -1.05 17.53
C LYS A 56 -10.59 -0.91 16.62
N LEU A 57 -10.60 0.06 15.70
CA LEU A 57 -9.48 0.31 14.78
C LEU A 57 -8.43 1.24 15.40
N ALA A 58 -8.80 2.08 16.37
CA ALA A 58 -7.89 3.02 17.02
C ALA A 58 -6.65 2.33 17.66
N PRO A 59 -6.74 1.15 18.31
CA PRO A 59 -5.57 0.42 18.79
C PRO A 59 -4.62 -0.10 17.72
N LEU A 60 -4.91 0.07 16.43
CA LEU A 60 -4.08 -0.36 15.30
C LEU A 60 -3.43 0.83 14.57
N SER A 61 -3.79 2.07 14.92
CA SER A 61 -3.41 3.29 14.18
C SER A 61 -1.94 3.72 14.34
N TYR A 62 -1.10 2.89 14.96
CA TYR A 62 0.34 3.12 15.08
C TYR A 62 1.15 2.33 14.05
N ASN A 63 0.52 1.42 13.30
CA ASN A 63 1.15 0.63 12.24
C ASN A 63 0.77 1.23 10.89
N GLU A 64 1.78 1.66 10.12
CA GLU A 64 1.62 2.32 8.82
C GLU A 64 0.92 1.41 7.80
N ARG A 65 1.12 0.08 7.90
CA ARG A 65 0.61 -0.91 6.94
C ARG A 65 -0.74 -1.52 7.31
N THR A 66 -1.53 -0.82 8.12
CA THR A 66 -2.89 -1.26 8.47
C THR A 66 -3.92 -0.23 8.02
N ALA A 67 -4.88 -0.65 7.20
CA ALA A 67 -6.00 0.15 6.75
C ALA A 67 -7.31 -0.34 7.38
N GLY A 68 -8.10 0.60 7.89
CA GLY A 68 -9.41 0.33 8.47
C GLY A 68 -10.51 0.55 7.45
N PHE A 69 -11.49 -0.34 7.44
CA PHE A 69 -12.69 -0.26 6.61
C PHE A 69 -13.92 -0.38 7.48
N SER A 70 -14.96 0.39 7.16
CA SER A 70 -16.20 0.36 7.93
C SER A 70 -17.39 0.78 7.09
N VAL A 71 -18.40 -0.08 7.10
CA VAL A 71 -19.76 0.16 6.61
C VAL A 71 -20.74 -0.45 7.62
N PRO A 72 -21.95 0.11 7.77
CA PRO A 72 -23.02 -0.54 8.52
C PRO A 72 -23.38 -1.88 7.89
N VAL A 73 -23.86 -2.84 8.69
CA VAL A 73 -24.42 -4.09 8.17
C VAL A 73 -25.68 -3.78 7.37
N SER A 74 -25.80 -4.37 6.19
CA SER A 74 -27.05 -4.34 5.43
C SER A 74 -28.19 -5.02 6.21
N ASP A 75 -29.37 -4.38 6.23
CA ASP A 75 -30.60 -4.94 6.84
C ASP A 75 -31.07 -6.25 6.17
N ASP A 76 -30.48 -6.63 5.03
CA ASP A 76 -30.84 -7.83 4.27
C ASP A 76 -30.33 -9.15 4.89
N GLY A 77 -29.42 -9.07 5.88
CA GLY A 77 -28.94 -10.23 6.64
C GLY A 77 -28.18 -11.28 5.82
N GLU A 78 -27.91 -11.03 4.54
CA GLU A 78 -27.27 -11.97 3.61
C GLU A 78 -25.81 -11.63 3.33
N ASN A 79 -25.40 -10.37 3.50
CA ASN A 79 -24.01 -9.95 3.32
C ASN A 79 -23.48 -9.34 4.62
N GLN A 80 -22.47 -9.98 5.22
CA GLN A 80 -21.54 -9.20 6.05
C GLN A 80 -20.76 -8.36 5.06
N ASP A 81 -21.07 -7.07 4.96
CA ASP A 81 -20.46 -6.16 4.00
C ASP A 81 -18.96 -5.99 4.31
N VAL A 82 -18.12 -6.92 3.81
CA VAL A 82 -16.66 -6.86 3.92
C VAL A 82 -16.14 -5.86 2.89
N LEU A 83 -16.21 -4.57 3.23
CA LEU A 83 -15.82 -3.47 2.34
C LEU A 83 -14.40 -3.63 1.80
N SER A 84 -13.45 -4.08 2.63
CA SER A 84 -12.07 -4.33 2.18
C SER A 84 -11.98 -5.36 1.05
N SER A 85 -12.85 -6.38 1.05
CA SER A 85 -12.89 -7.41 0.00
C SER A 85 -13.43 -6.85 -1.31
N ALA A 86 -14.45 -5.99 -1.26
CA ALA A 86 -14.95 -5.30 -2.45
C ALA A 86 -13.93 -4.31 -3.02
N TYR A 87 -13.20 -3.61 -2.14
CA TYR A 87 -12.05 -2.78 -2.53
C TYR A 87 -10.99 -3.61 -3.26
N VAL A 88 -10.52 -4.70 -2.67
CA VAL A 88 -9.53 -5.59 -3.29
C VAL A 88 -10.05 -6.15 -4.62
N GLY A 89 -11.31 -6.59 -4.68
CA GLY A 89 -11.94 -7.07 -5.91
C GLY A 89 -11.97 -6.02 -7.02
N ARG A 90 -12.03 -4.74 -6.66
CA ARG A 90 -12.04 -3.61 -7.60
C ARG A 90 -10.64 -3.24 -8.10
N VAL A 91 -9.61 -3.35 -7.25
CA VAL A 91 -8.27 -2.79 -7.55
C VAL A 91 -7.19 -3.84 -7.83
N ALA A 92 -7.31 -5.07 -7.34
CA ALA A 92 -6.23 -6.06 -7.40
C ALA A 92 -5.85 -6.50 -8.83
N GLY A 93 -6.75 -6.30 -9.81
CA GLY A 93 -6.48 -6.56 -11.22
C GLY A 93 -5.91 -5.37 -12.00
N LEU A 94 -5.78 -4.20 -11.37
CA LEU A 94 -5.27 -2.98 -12.01
C LEU A 94 -3.75 -2.92 -11.93
N THR A 95 -3.14 -2.14 -12.82
CA THR A 95 -1.73 -1.84 -12.73
C THR A 95 -1.48 -0.93 -11.52
N VAL A 96 -0.51 -1.29 -10.67
CA VAL A 96 -0.11 -0.45 -9.53
C VAL A 96 0.33 0.93 -10.03
N GLY A 97 -0.08 2.00 -9.35
CA GLY A 97 0.17 3.39 -9.74
C GLY A 97 -0.88 3.99 -10.69
N THR A 98 -1.80 3.19 -11.25
CA THR A 98 -2.84 3.69 -12.18
C THR A 98 -4.20 3.90 -11.51
N PHE A 99 -4.29 3.73 -10.20
CA PHE A 99 -5.53 3.90 -9.45
C PHE A 99 -5.26 4.60 -8.13
N ASP A 100 -6.30 5.28 -7.66
CA ASP A 100 -6.39 5.89 -6.36
C ASP A 100 -7.33 5.02 -5.49
N GLY A 101 -7.04 4.93 -4.19
CA GLY A 101 -7.94 4.30 -3.23
C GLY A 101 -9.17 5.17 -2.92
N ALA A 102 -9.04 6.49 -2.99
CA ALA A 102 -10.14 7.41 -2.82
C ALA A 102 -11.04 7.45 -4.07
N ASN A 103 -12.28 7.91 -3.87
CA ASN A 103 -13.28 8.13 -4.92
C ASN A 103 -13.63 6.89 -5.78
N LEU A 104 -13.26 5.68 -5.31
CA LEU A 104 -13.57 4.44 -6.03
C LEU A 104 -15.07 4.17 -6.05
N THR A 105 -15.58 3.87 -7.25
CA THR A 105 -16.97 3.49 -7.50
C THR A 105 -17.05 2.04 -7.98
N GLY A 106 -18.27 1.47 -7.94
CA GLY A 106 -18.53 0.13 -8.46
C GLY A 106 -17.98 -0.99 -7.58
N LEU A 107 -18.02 -0.80 -6.25
CA LEU A 107 -17.71 -1.86 -5.29
C LEU A 107 -18.85 -2.88 -5.28
N VAL A 108 -18.58 -4.08 -5.80
CA VAL A 108 -19.59 -5.14 -5.97
C VAL A 108 -19.71 -5.95 -4.69
N GLY A 109 -20.95 -6.21 -4.25
CA GLY A 109 -21.23 -7.04 -3.08
C GLY A 109 -21.21 -6.31 -1.75
N VAL A 110 -21.17 -4.97 -1.77
CA VAL A 110 -21.33 -4.10 -0.59
C VAL A 110 -22.27 -2.95 -0.90
N GLN A 111 -23.05 -2.53 0.09
CA GLN A 111 -23.90 -1.34 -0.05
C GLN A 111 -23.18 -0.09 0.46
N PRO A 112 -23.34 1.07 -0.21
CA PRO A 112 -22.92 2.34 0.38
C PRO A 112 -23.78 2.65 1.61
N GLN A 113 -23.23 3.41 2.55
CA GLN A 113 -23.98 3.97 3.67
C GLN A 113 -25.22 4.71 3.16
N ASP A 114 -26.36 4.50 3.84
CA ASP A 114 -27.65 5.02 3.40
C ASP A 114 -27.62 6.54 3.26
N GLN A 115 -27.91 7.02 2.05
CA GLN A 115 -27.88 8.44 1.71
C GLN A 115 -28.88 9.28 2.52
N LEU A 116 -29.90 8.70 3.15
CA LEU A 116 -30.84 9.46 3.99
C LEU A 116 -30.34 9.64 5.42
N SER A 117 -29.67 8.65 5.97
CA SER A 117 -29.19 8.63 7.36
C SER A 117 -27.70 9.00 7.51
N PHE A 118 -26.92 8.90 6.44
CA PHE A 118 -25.48 9.18 6.44
C PHE A 118 -25.15 10.38 5.53
N GLN A 119 -24.92 11.53 6.15
CA GLN A 119 -24.58 12.81 5.49
C GLN A 119 -23.15 13.24 5.82
N GLN A 120 -22.69 14.35 5.21
CA GLN A 120 -21.32 14.86 5.39
C GLN A 120 -20.87 14.98 6.87
N ASN A 121 -21.75 15.39 7.78
CA ASN A 121 -21.40 15.51 9.20
C ASN A 121 -21.17 14.15 9.91
N GLN A 122 -21.67 13.05 9.33
CA GLN A 122 -21.44 11.70 9.81
C GLN A 122 -20.11 11.11 9.29
N LEU A 123 -19.46 11.74 8.30
CA LEU A 123 -18.13 11.36 7.84
C LEU A 123 -17.02 11.77 8.81
N THR A 124 -17.22 12.83 9.59
CA THR A 124 -16.18 13.40 10.44
C THR A 124 -15.47 12.38 11.35
N PRO A 125 -16.15 11.43 12.02
CA PRO A 125 -15.47 10.40 12.82
C PRO A 125 -14.58 9.47 11.98
N TYR A 126 -14.97 9.17 10.74
CA TYR A 126 -14.20 8.33 9.81
C TYR A 126 -12.96 9.07 9.31
N GLU A 127 -13.14 10.31 8.87
CA GLU A 127 -12.03 11.19 8.41
C GLU A 127 -11.00 11.40 9.53
N GLN A 128 -11.45 11.66 10.75
CA GLN A 128 -10.56 11.86 11.91
C GLN A 128 -9.80 10.60 12.32
N ALA A 129 -10.36 9.41 12.04
CA ALA A 129 -9.76 8.13 12.36
C ALA A 129 -9.02 7.48 11.16
N ASN A 130 -8.99 8.15 10.00
CA ASN A 130 -8.52 7.60 8.73
C ASN A 130 -9.15 6.24 8.39
N VAL A 131 -10.45 6.09 8.65
CA VAL A 131 -11.21 4.86 8.35
C VAL A 131 -11.91 5.02 7.01
N ASN A 132 -11.64 4.10 6.09
CA ASN A 132 -12.27 4.08 4.78
C ASN A 132 -13.73 3.66 4.91
N THR A 133 -14.63 4.43 4.30
CA THR A 133 -16.06 4.11 4.25
C THR A 133 -16.63 4.35 2.86
N TYR A 134 -17.70 3.63 2.53
CA TYR A 134 -18.37 3.71 1.24
C TYR A 134 -19.69 4.48 1.40
N TYR A 135 -19.84 5.64 0.77
CA TYR A 135 -21.00 6.51 0.98
C TYR A 135 -21.39 7.28 -0.29
N TYR A 136 -22.58 7.89 -0.29
CA TYR A 136 -23.04 8.73 -1.39
C TYR A 136 -22.50 10.17 -1.28
N ALA A 137 -21.55 10.52 -2.15
CA ALA A 137 -21.14 11.90 -2.40
C ALA A 137 -21.93 12.46 -3.59
N GLN A 138 -22.79 13.45 -3.34
CA GLN A 138 -23.60 14.10 -4.39
C GLN A 138 -24.40 13.10 -5.27
N GLY A 139 -24.91 12.04 -4.65
CA GLY A 139 -25.68 10.98 -5.32
C GLY A 139 -24.83 9.92 -6.04
N THR A 140 -23.50 10.00 -5.95
CA THR A 140 -22.57 8.98 -6.48
C THR A 140 -21.93 8.21 -5.33
N PRO A 141 -22.02 6.87 -5.31
CA PRO A 141 -21.44 6.09 -4.23
C PRO A 141 -19.94 5.91 -4.42
N ILE A 142 -19.14 6.44 -3.49
CA ILE A 142 -17.69 6.48 -3.53
C ILE A 142 -17.06 5.92 -2.25
N LEU A 143 -15.87 5.32 -2.38
CA LEU A 143 -15.00 5.02 -1.24
C LEU A 143 -14.28 6.29 -0.83
N ARG A 144 -14.27 6.60 0.46
CA ARG A 144 -13.58 7.79 1.00
C ARG A 144 -12.14 7.49 1.38
N ASP A 145 -11.28 8.48 1.12
CA ASP A 145 -9.88 8.64 1.53
C ASP A 145 -8.84 7.63 1.01
N GLY A 146 -9.12 6.33 0.96
CA GLY A 146 -8.13 5.34 0.49
C GLY A 146 -6.86 5.27 1.35
N LYS A 147 -7.00 5.52 2.66
CA LYS A 147 -5.88 5.68 3.60
C LYS A 147 -5.67 4.48 4.52
N THR A 148 -4.46 4.36 5.02
CA THR A 148 -4.13 3.56 6.20
C THR A 148 -4.56 4.31 7.45
N LEU A 149 -4.59 3.63 8.60
CA LEU A 149 -4.99 4.22 9.87
C LEU A 149 -4.03 5.34 10.34
N THR A 150 -2.78 5.34 9.86
CA THR A 150 -1.82 6.43 10.10
C THR A 150 -2.09 7.67 9.25
N GLY A 151 -2.91 7.55 8.20
CA GLY A 151 -3.29 8.63 7.30
C GLY A 151 -2.49 8.68 6.00
N ASP A 152 -1.58 7.74 5.80
CA ASP A 152 -0.86 7.55 4.55
C ASP A 152 -1.74 6.84 3.53
N TYR A 153 -1.44 7.01 2.25
CA TYR A 153 -2.27 6.47 1.17
C TYR A 153 -1.92 5.01 0.87
N ILE A 154 -2.93 4.15 0.70
CA ILE A 154 -2.75 2.71 0.47
C ILE A 154 -1.93 2.46 -0.81
N ASP A 155 -2.23 3.18 -1.89
CA ASP A 155 -1.57 3.05 -3.19
C ASP A 155 -0.08 3.44 -3.14
N GLN A 156 0.35 4.29 -2.21
CA GLN A 156 1.76 4.60 -2.01
C GLN A 156 2.54 3.40 -1.47
N PHE A 157 1.97 2.65 -0.52
CA PHE A 157 2.58 1.41 -0.02
C PHE A 157 2.60 0.30 -1.07
N LEU A 158 1.54 0.20 -1.89
CA LEU A 158 1.51 -0.72 -3.03
C LEU A 158 2.61 -0.39 -4.03
N GLY A 159 2.82 0.90 -4.33
CA GLY A 159 3.91 1.38 -5.17
C GLY A 159 5.29 1.03 -4.59
N LEU A 160 5.48 1.26 -3.30
CA LEU A 160 6.70 0.88 -2.58
C LEU A 160 6.98 -0.63 -2.66
N ASP A 161 5.99 -1.45 -2.35
CA ASP A 161 6.11 -2.90 -2.36
C ASP A 161 6.35 -3.44 -3.77
N TRP A 162 5.73 -2.81 -4.78
CA TRP A 162 5.99 -3.11 -6.18
C TRP A 162 7.45 -2.85 -6.54
N ILE A 163 7.99 -1.67 -6.19
CA ILE A 163 9.39 -1.29 -6.46
C ILE A 163 10.34 -2.27 -5.78
N VAL A 164 10.12 -2.59 -4.50
CA VAL A 164 10.99 -3.50 -3.75
C VAL A 164 11.00 -4.90 -4.39
N ARG A 165 9.82 -5.47 -4.68
CA ARG A 165 9.74 -6.82 -5.26
C ARG A 165 10.33 -6.90 -6.65
N HIS A 166 10.07 -5.91 -7.51
CA HIS A 166 10.62 -5.90 -8.87
C HIS A 166 12.12 -5.63 -8.86
N SER A 167 12.62 -4.80 -7.94
CA SER A 167 14.05 -4.61 -7.74
C SER A 167 14.75 -5.91 -7.32
N LEU A 168 14.21 -6.63 -6.33
CA LEU A 168 14.77 -7.90 -5.88
C LEU A 168 14.75 -8.96 -6.99
N LYS A 169 13.67 -9.01 -7.77
CA LYS A 169 13.53 -9.90 -8.93
C LYS A 169 14.58 -9.60 -9.99
N GLU A 170 14.72 -8.34 -10.41
CA GLU A 170 15.69 -7.95 -11.45
C GLU A 170 17.13 -8.14 -11.00
N LEU A 171 17.46 -7.80 -9.74
CA LEU A 171 18.78 -8.06 -9.18
C LEU A 171 19.09 -9.57 -9.15
N THR A 172 18.12 -10.41 -8.78
CA THR A 172 18.27 -11.87 -8.81
C THR A 172 18.44 -12.39 -10.24
N ALA A 173 17.68 -11.87 -11.20
CA ALA A 173 17.81 -12.24 -12.61
C ALA A 173 19.21 -11.89 -13.15
N VAL A 174 19.73 -10.72 -12.82
CA VAL A 174 21.09 -10.30 -13.16
C VAL A 174 22.14 -11.21 -12.51
N MET A 175 21.99 -11.55 -11.22
CA MET A 175 22.93 -12.43 -10.53
C MET A 175 22.92 -13.86 -11.05
N THR A 176 21.79 -14.37 -11.53
CA THR A 176 21.65 -15.74 -12.05
C THR A 176 22.04 -15.86 -13.52
N LYS A 177 21.89 -14.79 -14.33
CA LYS A 177 22.26 -14.78 -15.74
C LYS A 177 23.78 -14.66 -15.98
N ASN A 178 24.51 -14.09 -15.02
CA ASN A 178 25.95 -13.88 -15.12
C ASN A 178 26.69 -14.92 -14.30
N ASP A 179 27.56 -15.72 -14.94
CA ASP A 179 28.41 -16.71 -14.26
C ASP A 179 29.24 -16.08 -13.13
N LYS A 180 29.63 -14.81 -13.31
CA LYS A 180 30.31 -14.00 -12.32
C LYS A 180 30.04 -12.52 -12.55
N LEU A 181 29.48 -11.87 -11.54
CA LEU A 181 29.51 -10.41 -11.45
C LEU A 181 30.79 -9.97 -10.73
N SER A 182 31.59 -9.15 -11.39
CA SER A 182 32.79 -8.58 -10.81
C SER A 182 32.41 -7.56 -9.73
N PHE A 183 33.13 -7.54 -8.62
CA PHE A 183 32.98 -6.53 -7.57
C PHE A 183 33.84 -5.30 -7.92
N ASP A 184 33.71 -4.81 -9.14
CA ASP A 184 34.35 -3.61 -9.67
C ASP A 184 33.27 -2.71 -10.30
N ALA A 185 33.69 -1.60 -10.90
CA ALA A 185 32.76 -0.65 -11.51
C ALA A 185 31.84 -1.30 -12.56
N ASN A 186 32.30 -2.32 -13.30
CA ASN A 186 31.50 -2.94 -14.35
C ASN A 186 30.34 -3.73 -13.73
N GLY A 187 30.61 -4.62 -12.77
CA GLY A 187 29.55 -5.42 -12.15
C GLY A 187 28.61 -4.56 -11.29
N ILE A 188 29.13 -3.53 -10.61
CA ILE A 188 28.29 -2.55 -9.88
C ILE A 188 27.36 -1.80 -10.84
N ASN A 189 27.86 -1.36 -12.00
CA ASN A 189 27.03 -0.68 -13.01
C ASN A 189 25.95 -1.59 -13.61
N VAL A 190 26.20 -2.90 -13.73
CA VAL A 190 25.18 -3.84 -14.18
C VAL A 190 24.03 -3.92 -13.17
N LEU A 191 24.33 -3.96 -11.87
CA LEU A 191 23.30 -3.95 -10.82
C LEU A 191 22.54 -2.61 -10.77
N ALA A 192 23.25 -1.49 -10.91
CA ALA A 192 22.65 -0.16 -10.94
C ALA A 192 21.70 0.02 -12.14
N THR A 193 22.12 -0.42 -13.33
CA THR A 193 21.30 -0.39 -14.55
C THR A 193 20.02 -1.22 -14.41
N ALA A 194 20.11 -2.38 -13.76
CA ALA A 194 18.93 -3.22 -13.50
C ALA A 194 17.90 -2.49 -12.64
N LEU A 195 18.38 -1.83 -11.57
CA LEU A 195 17.52 -1.02 -10.71
C LEU A 195 16.94 0.19 -11.45
N GLN A 196 17.72 0.87 -12.28
CA GLN A 196 17.25 1.97 -13.13
C GLN A 196 16.10 1.54 -14.07
N SER A 197 16.16 0.31 -14.60
CA SER A 197 15.07 -0.23 -15.43
C SER A 197 13.77 -0.37 -14.65
N VAL A 198 13.83 -0.82 -13.40
CA VAL A 198 12.63 -0.96 -12.54
C VAL A 198 12.01 0.40 -12.25
N PHE A 199 12.83 1.39 -11.89
CA PHE A 199 12.36 2.74 -11.61
C PHE A 199 11.80 3.45 -12.86
N ALA A 200 12.36 3.19 -14.04
CA ALA A 200 11.80 3.67 -15.29
C ALA A 200 10.38 3.10 -15.55
N THR A 201 10.17 1.81 -15.26
CA THR A 201 8.83 1.20 -15.33
C THR A 201 7.89 1.79 -14.29
N ALA A 202 8.31 1.92 -13.03
CA ALA A 202 7.50 2.50 -11.97
C ALA A 202 7.06 3.94 -12.29
N TYR A 203 7.97 4.76 -12.82
CA TYR A 203 7.64 6.11 -13.28
C TYR A 203 6.60 6.08 -14.41
N GLY A 204 6.77 5.20 -15.40
CA GLY A 204 5.80 5.03 -16.50
C GLY A 204 4.44 4.51 -16.05
N GLN A 205 4.35 3.86 -14.89
CA GLN A 205 3.10 3.39 -14.29
C GLN A 205 2.40 4.42 -13.41
N GLY A 206 3.03 5.57 -13.15
CA GLY A 206 2.50 6.58 -12.23
C GLY A 206 2.74 6.28 -10.75
N ILE A 207 3.74 5.44 -10.42
CA ILE A 207 4.13 5.20 -9.00
C ILE A 207 5.00 6.34 -8.46
N ILE A 208 5.82 6.95 -9.33
CA ILE A 208 6.82 7.94 -8.97
C ILE A 208 6.44 9.28 -9.59
N ASP A 209 6.57 10.36 -8.82
CA ASP A 209 6.26 11.70 -9.29
C ASP A 209 7.35 12.27 -10.24
N SER A 210 7.00 13.39 -10.87
CA SER A 210 7.88 14.18 -11.71
C SER A 210 8.36 15.44 -11.00
N ASP A 211 9.62 15.82 -11.21
CA ASP A 211 10.14 17.13 -10.84
C ASP A 211 9.49 18.25 -11.69
N SER A 212 9.82 19.50 -11.40
CA SER A 212 9.33 20.67 -12.13
C SER A 212 9.70 20.69 -13.63
N ASN A 213 10.60 19.82 -14.07
CA ASN A 213 11.04 19.68 -15.46
C ASN A 213 10.43 18.46 -16.16
N GLY A 214 9.52 17.73 -15.52
CA GLY A 214 8.91 16.53 -16.07
C GLY A 214 9.82 15.29 -16.07
N LYS A 215 10.83 15.26 -15.20
CA LYS A 215 11.72 14.10 -15.01
C LYS A 215 11.38 13.39 -13.71
N THR A 216 11.58 12.07 -13.67
CA THR A 216 11.36 11.29 -12.44
C THR A 216 12.14 11.87 -11.25
N THR A 217 11.50 11.89 -10.08
CA THR A 217 12.12 12.24 -8.79
C THR A 217 13.04 11.15 -8.24
N ALA A 218 13.05 9.97 -8.88
CA ALA A 218 13.85 8.84 -8.44
C ALA A 218 15.36 9.10 -8.54
N VAL A 219 16.06 8.86 -7.44
CA VAL A 219 17.52 8.90 -7.37
C VAL A 219 18.03 7.54 -6.94
N ILE A 220 18.83 6.91 -7.80
CA ILE A 220 19.48 5.63 -7.53
C ILE A 220 20.97 5.86 -7.31
N THR A 221 21.48 5.35 -6.20
CA THR A 221 22.89 5.47 -5.83
C THR A 221 23.50 4.08 -5.77
N ALA A 222 24.71 3.96 -6.32
CA ALA A 222 25.54 2.76 -6.23
C ALA A 222 26.91 3.17 -5.71
N LEU A 223 27.24 2.77 -4.48
CA LEU A 223 28.55 3.05 -3.90
C LEU A 223 29.66 2.34 -4.70
N PRO A 224 30.75 3.03 -5.05
CA PRO A 224 31.90 2.38 -5.66
C PRO A 224 32.52 1.39 -4.68
N ARG A 225 33.32 0.45 -5.20
CA ARG A 225 34.00 -0.58 -4.40
C ARG A 225 34.82 0.06 -3.26
N ASP A 226 35.48 1.18 -3.50
CA ASP A 226 36.39 1.81 -2.54
C ASP A 226 35.65 2.43 -1.34
N ASP A 227 34.34 2.70 -1.49
CA ASP A 227 33.48 3.18 -0.41
C ASP A 227 32.78 2.04 0.35
N MET A 228 33.00 0.78 -0.07
CA MET A 228 32.44 -0.40 0.58
C MET A 228 33.31 -0.86 1.75
N LYS A 229 32.67 -1.42 2.78
CA LYS A 229 33.38 -2.02 3.91
C LYS A 229 34.14 -3.27 3.47
N ASP A 230 35.41 -3.37 3.86
CA ASP A 230 36.27 -4.53 3.58
C ASP A 230 35.64 -5.87 3.98
N VAL A 231 34.91 -5.91 5.10
CA VAL A 231 34.23 -7.12 5.58
C VAL A 231 33.15 -7.59 4.61
N ASP A 232 32.42 -6.66 4.00
CA ASP A 232 31.37 -6.95 3.03
C ASP A 232 31.98 -7.37 1.69
N ILE A 233 33.06 -6.71 1.25
CA ILE A 233 33.81 -7.10 0.04
C ILE A 233 34.36 -8.54 0.17
N LYS A 234 35.03 -8.85 1.29
CA LYS A 234 35.56 -10.20 1.56
C LYS A 234 34.45 -11.25 1.63
N ALA A 235 33.30 -10.89 2.20
CA ALA A 235 32.10 -11.73 2.24
C ALA A 235 31.33 -11.78 0.91
N ARG A 236 31.77 -11.02 -0.12
CA ARG A 236 31.11 -10.89 -1.43
C ARG A 236 29.67 -10.39 -1.33
N LYS A 237 29.41 -9.48 -0.39
CA LYS A 237 28.12 -8.84 -0.17
C LYS A 237 28.18 -7.39 -0.66
N TYR A 238 27.47 -7.07 -1.73
CA TYR A 238 27.34 -5.68 -2.15
C TYR A 238 26.11 -5.07 -1.47
N LYS A 239 26.34 -4.03 -0.66
CA LYS A 239 25.32 -3.28 0.10
C LYS A 239 25.34 -1.78 -0.26
N GLY A 240 25.84 -1.47 -1.45
CA GLY A 240 26.03 -0.09 -1.92
C GLY A 240 24.87 0.47 -2.73
N LEU A 241 23.84 -0.33 -3.02
CA LEU A 241 22.64 0.14 -3.70
C LEU A 241 21.69 0.82 -2.70
N SER A 242 21.26 2.02 -3.03
CA SER A 242 20.19 2.71 -2.33
C SER A 242 19.39 3.56 -3.31
N TRP A 243 18.17 3.88 -2.95
CA TRP A 243 17.29 4.71 -3.77
C TRP A 243 16.39 5.58 -2.90
N LYS A 244 15.84 6.63 -3.51
CA LYS A 244 14.78 7.47 -2.96
C LYS A 244 13.90 7.98 -4.09
N TYR A 245 12.63 8.26 -3.82
CA TYR A 245 11.70 8.88 -4.77
C TYR A 245 10.59 9.61 -4.00
N GLU A 246 9.85 10.47 -4.71
CA GLU A 246 8.60 11.05 -4.23
C GLU A 246 7.45 10.30 -4.89
N PRO A 247 6.50 9.71 -4.14
CA PRO A 247 5.35 9.03 -4.72
C PRO A 247 4.49 10.00 -5.53
N ALA A 248 3.93 9.53 -6.66
CA ALA A 248 2.94 10.32 -7.37
C ALA A 248 1.68 10.46 -6.51
N ALA A 249 1.02 11.62 -6.59
CA ALA A 249 -0.21 11.92 -5.85
C ALA A 249 -1.44 11.97 -6.77
N SER A 250 -2.61 11.71 -6.18
CA SER A 250 -3.92 11.90 -6.78
C SER A 250 -4.62 13.16 -6.24
N ILE A 251 -5.74 13.52 -6.87
CA ILE A 251 -6.62 14.58 -6.36
C ILE A 251 -7.87 13.92 -5.79
N ASP A 252 -7.99 13.94 -4.47
CA ASP A 252 -9.16 13.36 -3.78
C ASP A 252 -10.33 14.35 -3.70
N ASP A 253 -10.04 15.63 -3.46
CA ASP A 253 -11.04 16.69 -3.28
C ASP A 253 -10.74 17.91 -4.15
N GLY A 254 -11.80 18.48 -4.73
CA GLY A 254 -11.76 19.72 -5.50
C GLY A 254 -12.68 20.79 -4.91
N TYR A 255 -12.16 22.00 -4.73
CA TYR A 255 -12.91 23.14 -4.20
C TYR A 255 -13.08 24.21 -5.27
N ILE A 256 -14.32 24.70 -5.46
CA ILE A 256 -14.66 25.72 -6.46
C ILE A 256 -15.20 26.96 -5.73
N THR A 257 -14.67 28.14 -6.09
CA THR A 257 -15.20 29.43 -5.65
C THR A 257 -15.72 30.22 -6.85
N GLY A 258 -16.94 30.77 -6.74
CA GLY A 258 -17.55 31.59 -7.78
C GLY A 258 -17.99 32.96 -7.26
N VAL A 259 -17.87 33.99 -8.11
CA VAL A 259 -18.38 35.34 -7.84
C VAL A 259 -19.30 35.71 -9.01
N ILE A 260 -20.49 36.23 -8.69
CA ILE A 260 -21.38 36.82 -9.69
C ILE A 260 -21.08 38.33 -9.69
N ASP A 261 -20.62 38.83 -10.83
CA ASP A 261 -20.47 40.28 -11.06
C ASP A 261 -21.80 40.81 -11.61
N LEU A 262 -22.41 41.77 -10.89
CA LEU A 262 -23.76 42.31 -11.16
C LEU A 262 -23.70 43.73 -11.70
#